data_AF-A0A968SXN8-F1
#
_entry.id   AF-A0A968SXN8-F1
#
_cell.length_a   1.000
_cell.length_b   1.000
_cell.length_c   1.000
_cell.angle_alpha   90.00
_cell.angle_beta   90.00
_cell.angle_gamma   90.00
#
_symmetry.space_group_name_H-M   'P 1'
#
loop_
_entity.id
_entity.type
_entity.pdbx_description
1 polymer ?
#
loop_
_entity_poly.entity_id
_entity_poly.type
_entity_poly.pdbx_seq_one_letter_code
_entity_poly.pdbx_strand_id
1 'polypeptide(L)'
;MPPAIQVFATDIDEQAIAIARRGLYPDTIGIDVAPERLQRFFSSEPGLFRVRKELRDLVLFAPHNVLRDPPFSRLDLITCRNLLIYIDRSMQEQILQLFHFTLQSERFLMLGSSESTDGVPSLFTAIDKTQRLFQRRTVPSTLAQVPTLPLLSPPQYQSLLGLRDSADLPPSFEELATQSLVQHAPSTVIVNEDEDIVHLARGAGRFLQFADGSPSPNLLKVLHPELRLELRSALYQARQSSQRAETHPVRLQIAGLNRQVNIVVQPLAEPRWARGHMLIFFHDLLDSGEAMGAVASDTEPLVRQLEDELQRTREQLRATSEQYETAIEEHKAGNEELQALNEELRATTEELETSKEELQSINEELLTVNQELKLKIEEVSRAHSDLQNLMTSTAIGTIFVDRELRVKRYTPSAQVVVNLIASDINRPLAHLTHTLIYDQLIPDVRQVLNTLTPLERELASDQQHWYLLRIQPYRTETDQIDGVVLTFVDITQRRVAEEALRTSEERLRLLIESVEDYAILTIAQTDVLPMEYRAERMFGYREADILGQEAALLATPEDRAAGVPARELQQALADGRTVGEHWYVRKDGSRFFASGVMTQMRDTTVRGFAKVMRDLS
;
A
#
# COMPACT_ATOMS: atom_id res chain seq x y z
N MET A 1 24.21 28.27 -14.11
CA MET A 1 23.58 28.90 -12.94
C MET A 1 22.80 27.82 -12.19
N PRO A 2 22.85 27.76 -10.85
CA PRO A 2 21.94 26.88 -10.11
C PRO A 2 20.49 27.26 -10.45
N PRO A 3 19.55 26.30 -10.46
CA PRO A 3 18.15 26.59 -10.76
C PRO A 3 17.60 27.59 -9.74
N ALA A 4 16.80 28.56 -10.20
CA ALA A 4 16.24 29.61 -9.33
C ALA A 4 15.25 29.05 -8.28
N ILE A 5 14.74 27.84 -8.50
CA ILE A 5 13.83 27.11 -7.62
C ILE A 5 14.18 25.62 -7.71
N GLN A 6 14.18 24.92 -6.58
CA GLN A 6 14.29 23.46 -6.51
C GLN A 6 13.11 22.91 -5.73
N VAL A 7 12.43 21.90 -6.29
CA VAL A 7 11.24 21.28 -5.68
C VAL A 7 11.61 19.88 -5.20
N PHE A 8 11.38 19.61 -3.92
CA PHE A 8 11.51 18.26 -3.36
C PHE A 8 10.12 17.62 -3.37
N ALA A 9 9.95 16.58 -4.19
CA ALA A 9 8.70 15.84 -4.31
C ALA A 9 8.89 14.46 -3.68
N THR A 10 8.29 14.26 -2.52
CA THR A 10 8.56 13.06 -1.72
C THR A 10 7.27 12.33 -1.38
N ASP A 11 7.32 11.00 -1.42
CA ASP A 11 6.20 10.11 -1.10
C ASP A 11 6.74 8.83 -0.45
N ILE A 12 5.90 8.06 0.23
CA ILE A 12 6.25 6.73 0.73
C ILE A 12 6.13 5.68 -0.39
N ASP A 13 5.30 5.92 -1.42
CA ASP A 13 5.11 5.01 -2.54
C ASP A 13 6.16 5.21 -3.65
N GLU A 14 7.08 4.26 -3.75
CA GLU A 14 8.11 4.24 -4.79
C GLU A 14 7.54 4.11 -6.21
N GLN A 15 6.38 3.45 -6.39
CA GLN A 15 5.75 3.30 -7.71
C GLN A 15 5.20 4.62 -8.21
N ALA A 16 4.52 5.38 -7.34
CA ALA A 16 4.03 6.72 -7.64
C ALA A 16 5.21 7.66 -8.02
N ILE A 17 6.31 7.60 -7.27
CA ILE A 17 7.54 8.32 -7.59
C ILE A 17 8.11 7.91 -8.95
N ALA A 18 8.13 6.61 -9.28
CA ALA A 18 8.62 6.12 -10.56
C ALA A 18 7.75 6.58 -11.75
N ILE A 19 6.44 6.71 -11.56
CA ILE A 19 5.53 7.29 -12.55
C ILE A 19 5.83 8.79 -12.72
N ALA A 20 5.93 9.53 -11.62
CA ALA A 20 6.19 10.96 -11.64
C ALA A 20 7.56 11.31 -12.28
N ARG A 21 8.62 10.52 -11.98
CA ARG A 21 9.94 10.65 -12.61
C ARG A 21 9.90 10.43 -14.13
N ARG A 22 9.08 9.49 -14.60
CA ARG A 22 8.89 9.25 -16.05
C ARG A 22 8.23 10.45 -16.71
N GLY A 23 7.29 11.12 -16.03
CA GLY A 23 6.61 12.32 -16.52
C GLY A 23 5.84 12.06 -17.82
N LEU A 24 5.27 10.86 -17.96
CA LEU A 24 4.50 10.40 -19.11
C LEU A 24 3.03 10.37 -18.73
N TYR A 25 2.21 11.10 -19.49
CA TYR A 25 0.78 11.24 -19.23
C TYR A 25 -0.03 10.95 -20.50
N PRO A 26 -1.21 10.33 -20.39
CA PRO A 26 -2.12 10.13 -21.52
C PRO A 26 -2.69 11.46 -22.04
N ASP A 27 -3.18 11.46 -23.28
CA ASP A 27 -3.77 12.64 -23.94
C ASP A 27 -4.96 13.26 -23.17
N THR A 28 -5.57 12.50 -22.25
CA THR A 28 -6.63 12.98 -21.36
C THR A 28 -6.18 14.11 -20.42
N ILE A 29 -4.87 14.33 -20.25
CA ILE A 29 -4.33 15.47 -19.48
C ILE A 29 -4.77 16.84 -20.02
N GLY A 30 -5.26 16.90 -21.27
CA GLY A 30 -5.90 18.07 -21.86
C GLY A 30 -7.09 18.63 -21.08
N ILE A 31 -7.70 17.83 -20.21
CA ILE A 31 -8.83 18.23 -19.36
C ILE A 31 -8.34 19.01 -18.14
N ASP A 32 -7.22 18.58 -17.54
CA ASP A 32 -6.72 19.11 -16.28
C ASP A 32 -5.74 20.27 -16.45
N VAL A 33 -5.08 20.37 -17.62
CA VAL A 33 -4.03 21.35 -17.89
C VAL A 33 -4.43 22.24 -19.06
N ALA A 34 -4.38 23.55 -18.83
CA ALA A 34 -4.68 24.54 -19.86
C ALA A 34 -3.82 24.34 -21.14
N PRO A 35 -4.39 24.56 -22.35
CA PRO A 35 -3.69 24.31 -23.62
C PRO A 35 -2.36 25.05 -23.75
N GLU A 36 -2.27 26.27 -23.20
CA GLU A 36 -1.06 27.11 -23.19
C GLU A 36 0.10 26.45 -22.43
N ARG A 37 -0.21 25.75 -21.32
CA ARG A 37 0.78 25.05 -20.51
C ARG A 37 1.23 23.76 -21.19
N LEU A 38 0.32 23.04 -21.84
CA LEU A 38 0.65 21.83 -22.60
C LEU A 38 1.61 22.14 -23.75
N GLN A 39 1.35 23.21 -24.51
CA GLN A 39 2.25 23.63 -25.59
C GLN A 39 3.63 24.06 -25.09
N ARG A 40 3.69 24.75 -23.94
CA ARG A 40 4.93 25.31 -23.40
C ARG A 40 5.81 24.27 -22.68
N PHE A 41 5.20 23.36 -21.92
CA PHE A 41 5.90 22.53 -20.94
C PHE A 41 5.90 21.03 -21.25
N PHE A 42 5.12 20.59 -22.23
CA PHE A 42 5.07 19.20 -22.67
C PHE A 42 5.59 19.06 -24.10
N SER A 43 6.06 17.86 -24.42
CA SER A 43 6.34 17.39 -25.78
C SER A 43 5.31 16.33 -26.13
N SER A 44 4.67 16.47 -27.29
CA SER A 44 3.71 15.49 -27.80
C SER A 44 4.46 14.30 -28.42
N GLU A 45 4.17 13.11 -27.91
CA GLU A 45 4.55 11.81 -28.48
C GLU A 45 3.25 11.09 -28.93
N PRO A 46 3.30 10.04 -29.77
CA PRO A 46 2.09 9.38 -30.26
C PRO A 46 1.22 8.83 -29.10
N GLY A 47 0.08 9.46 -28.83
CA GLY A 47 -0.87 9.08 -27.78
C GLY A 47 -0.47 9.44 -26.34
N LEU A 48 0.64 10.17 -26.15
CA LEU A 48 1.20 10.51 -24.84
C LEU A 48 1.80 11.92 -24.83
N PHE A 49 1.63 12.63 -23.71
CA PHE A 49 2.37 13.85 -23.41
C PHE A 49 3.51 13.55 -22.44
N ARG A 50 4.73 13.94 -22.82
CA ARG A 50 5.91 13.88 -21.95
C ARG A 50 6.25 15.25 -21.41
N VAL A 51 6.51 15.36 -20.12
CA VAL A 51 7.02 16.60 -19.51
C VAL A 51 8.43 16.88 -20.01
N ARG A 52 8.66 18.11 -20.47
CA ARG A 52 9.97 18.54 -20.96
C ARG A 52 11.05 18.44 -19.88
N LYS A 53 12.29 18.14 -20.29
CA LYS A 53 13.40 17.86 -19.37
C LYS A 53 13.70 19.05 -18.44
N GLU A 54 13.56 20.27 -18.94
CA GLU A 54 13.83 21.50 -18.20
C GLU A 54 12.97 21.65 -16.94
N LEU A 55 11.75 21.11 -16.93
CA LEU A 55 10.91 21.07 -15.72
C LEU A 55 11.27 19.89 -14.82
N ARG A 56 11.59 18.73 -15.40
CA ARG A 56 11.93 17.53 -14.63
C ARG A 56 13.22 17.72 -13.83
N ASP A 57 14.19 18.43 -14.39
CA ASP A 57 15.47 18.72 -13.72
C ASP A 57 15.30 19.67 -12.51
N LEU A 58 14.16 20.37 -12.37
CA LEU A 58 13.84 21.20 -11.20
C LEU A 58 13.26 20.41 -10.03
N VAL A 59 12.76 19.19 -10.28
CA VAL A 59 12.03 18.38 -9.29
C VAL A 59 12.89 17.18 -8.88
N LEU A 60 13.32 17.17 -7.62
CA LEU A 60 14.00 16.03 -7.02
C LEU A 60 12.95 15.12 -6.37
N PHE A 61 12.80 13.92 -6.93
CA PHE A 61 11.92 12.90 -6.35
C PHE A 61 12.69 11.98 -5.43
N ALA A 62 12.21 11.74 -4.21
CA ALA A 62 12.83 10.81 -3.26
C ALA A 62 11.78 10.08 -2.40
N PRO A 63 11.95 8.78 -2.11
CA PRO A 63 11.12 8.11 -1.13
C PRO A 63 11.39 8.73 0.25
N HIS A 64 10.33 9.12 0.96
CA HIS A 64 10.44 9.75 2.28
C HIS A 64 9.19 9.50 3.12
N ASN A 65 9.40 9.00 4.33
CA ASN A 65 8.39 8.88 5.37
C ASN A 65 8.54 10.03 6.37
N VAL A 66 7.59 10.96 6.37
CA VAL A 66 7.59 12.17 7.23
C VAL A 66 7.71 11.87 8.73
N LEU A 67 7.33 10.67 9.17
CA LEU A 67 7.37 10.28 10.59
C LEU A 67 8.67 9.59 11.00
N ARG A 68 9.40 8.98 10.06
CA ARG A 68 10.58 8.15 10.34
C ARG A 68 11.87 8.76 9.81
N ASP A 69 11.80 9.40 8.65
CA ASP A 69 12.97 9.89 7.96
C ASP A 69 13.33 11.31 8.42
N PRO A 70 14.64 11.65 8.43
CA PRO A 70 15.09 12.97 8.83
C PRO A 70 14.59 14.03 7.83
N PRO A 71 13.96 15.12 8.28
CA PRO A 71 13.32 16.06 7.38
C PRO A 71 14.32 17.00 6.70
N PHE A 72 13.93 17.55 5.55
CA PHE A 72 14.71 18.58 4.87
C PHE A 72 14.68 19.89 5.65
N SER A 73 15.85 20.45 5.95
CA SER A 73 15.96 21.72 6.67
C SER A 73 15.95 22.93 5.74
N ARG A 74 15.53 24.08 6.28
CA ARG A 74 15.61 25.41 5.63
C ARG A 74 14.74 25.57 4.37
N LEU A 75 13.53 25.02 4.41
CA LEU A 75 12.57 25.13 3.30
C LEU A 75 11.86 26.50 3.28
N ASP A 76 11.56 27.00 2.07
CA ASP A 76 10.80 28.24 1.87
C ASP A 76 9.28 28.04 1.77
N LEU A 77 8.84 26.85 1.37
CA LEU A 77 7.43 26.47 1.24
C LEU A 77 7.28 24.96 1.47
N ILE A 78 6.32 24.57 2.30
CA ILE A 78 5.85 23.18 2.39
C ILE A 78 4.42 23.13 1.88
N THR A 79 4.14 22.16 1.01
CA THR A 79 2.78 21.81 0.61
C THR A 79 2.49 20.38 1.01
N CYS A 80 1.42 20.18 1.76
CA CYS A 80 0.97 18.86 2.21
C CYS A 80 -0.53 18.78 1.98
N ARG A 81 -0.97 17.85 1.13
CA ARG A 81 -2.38 17.68 0.79
C ARG A 81 -2.79 16.22 0.88
N ASN A 82 -3.95 15.97 1.47
CA ASN A 82 -4.56 14.65 1.59
C ASN A 82 -3.68 13.63 2.35
N LEU A 83 -2.75 14.08 3.19
CA LEU A 83 -1.90 13.19 3.99
C LEU A 83 -2.40 13.12 5.44
N LEU A 84 -2.70 14.28 6.03
CA LEU A 84 -3.04 14.36 7.45
C LEU A 84 -4.38 13.68 7.75
N ILE A 85 -5.28 13.60 6.77
CA ILE A 85 -6.61 12.97 6.89
C ILE A 85 -6.57 11.46 7.21
N TYR A 86 -5.44 10.79 6.99
CA TYR A 86 -5.26 9.35 7.24
C TYR A 86 -4.53 9.05 8.56
N ILE A 87 -4.19 10.09 9.33
CA ILE A 87 -3.30 9.99 10.49
C ILE A 87 -4.02 10.52 11.74
N ASP A 88 -3.78 9.90 12.90
CA ASP A 88 -4.36 10.32 14.18
C ASP A 88 -3.91 11.71 14.62
N ARG A 89 -4.73 12.36 15.45
CA ARG A 89 -4.53 13.75 15.89
C ARG A 89 -3.18 14.01 16.58
N SER A 90 -2.70 13.08 17.40
CA SER A 90 -1.39 13.20 18.07
C SER A 90 -0.23 13.22 17.08
N MET A 91 -0.30 12.39 16.06
CA MET A 91 0.71 12.29 15.00
C MET A 91 0.64 13.48 14.05
N GLN A 92 -0.56 14.01 13.78
CA GLN A 92 -0.72 15.28 13.06
C GLN A 92 0.00 16.44 13.78
N GLU A 93 -0.14 16.54 15.11
CA GLU A 93 0.54 17.56 15.91
C GLU A 93 2.07 17.44 15.83
N GLN A 94 2.60 16.21 15.89
CA GLN A 94 4.03 15.93 15.73
C GLN A 94 4.53 16.33 14.34
N ILE A 95 3.79 16.01 13.26
CA ILE A 95 4.14 16.40 11.89
C ILE A 95 4.15 17.93 11.75
N LEU A 96 3.16 18.62 12.33
CA LEU A 96 3.09 20.09 12.27
C LEU A 96 4.26 20.76 13.04
N GLN A 97 4.71 20.17 14.15
CA GLN A 97 5.93 20.62 14.84
C GLN A 97 7.18 20.40 13.97
N LEU A 98 7.26 19.28 13.26
CA LEU A 98 8.35 19.00 12.31
C LEU A 98 8.34 20.01 11.14
N PHE A 99 7.16 20.34 10.60
CA PHE A 99 7.02 21.38 9.58
C PHE A 99 7.44 22.75 10.09
N HIS A 100 7.13 23.09 11.34
CA HIS A 100 7.62 24.32 11.95
C HIS A 100 9.14 24.34 12.04
N PHE A 101 9.77 23.24 12.46
CA PHE A 101 11.23 23.14 12.55
C PHE A 101 11.94 23.29 11.19
N THR A 102 11.34 22.75 10.13
CA THR A 102 11.96 22.64 8.79
C THR A 102 11.81 23.91 7.95
N LEU A 103 10.72 24.65 8.10
CA LEU A 103 10.49 25.94 7.43
C LEU A 103 11.44 27.00 7.95
N GLN A 104 11.93 27.91 7.10
CA GLN A 104 12.64 29.11 7.59
C GLN A 104 11.66 30.09 8.28
N SER A 105 12.20 31.05 9.03
CA SER A 105 11.38 32.10 9.67
C SER A 105 10.56 32.86 8.62
N GLU A 106 9.31 33.17 8.95
CA GLU A 106 8.36 33.91 8.09
C GLU A 106 7.96 33.23 6.76
N ARG A 107 8.29 31.94 6.59
CA ARG A 107 7.93 31.14 5.41
C ARG A 107 6.57 30.46 5.52
N PHE A 108 6.12 29.88 4.41
CA PHE A 108 4.73 29.47 4.23
C PHE A 108 4.53 27.96 4.29
N LEU A 109 3.38 27.57 4.82
CA LEU A 109 2.84 26.20 4.82
C LEU A 109 1.48 26.25 4.12
N MET A 110 1.26 25.37 3.14
CA MET A 110 -0.01 25.23 2.45
C MET A 110 -0.58 23.84 2.69
N LEU A 111 -1.77 23.77 3.27
CA LEU A 111 -2.49 22.51 3.56
C LEU A 111 -3.66 22.31 2.59
N GLY A 112 -4.17 21.08 2.49
CA GLY A 112 -5.39 20.76 1.75
C GLY A 112 -6.67 21.29 2.41
N SER A 113 -7.78 21.23 1.67
CA SER A 113 -9.08 21.75 2.11
C SER A 113 -9.64 21.08 3.37
N SER A 114 -9.32 19.80 3.54
CA SER A 114 -9.77 18.94 4.64
C SER A 114 -8.80 18.90 5.82
N GLU A 115 -7.78 19.75 5.81
CA GLU A 115 -6.65 19.71 6.75
C GLU A 115 -6.54 21.06 7.47
N SER A 116 -6.14 21.05 8.75
CA SER A 116 -6.05 22.25 9.57
C SER A 116 -4.88 22.17 10.56
N THR A 117 -4.47 23.33 11.06
CA THR A 117 -3.43 23.45 12.10
C THR A 117 -4.03 23.47 13.51
N ASP A 118 -5.24 22.93 13.71
CA ASP A 118 -6.03 23.12 14.94
C ASP A 118 -5.37 22.53 16.19
N GLY A 119 -4.42 21.59 16.04
CA GLY A 119 -3.63 21.04 17.14
C GLY A 119 -2.48 21.94 17.64
N VAL A 120 -1.99 22.89 16.84
CA VAL A 120 -0.84 23.76 17.19
C VAL A 120 -1.02 25.23 16.75
N PRO A 121 -2.03 25.94 17.27
CA PRO A 121 -2.33 27.33 16.87
C PRO A 121 -1.23 28.35 17.23
N SER A 122 -0.31 27.99 18.13
CA SER A 122 0.81 28.84 18.54
C SER A 122 1.95 28.87 17.51
N LEU A 123 2.06 27.88 16.62
CA LEU A 123 3.18 27.72 15.67
C LEU A 123 2.93 28.40 14.31
N PHE A 124 1.66 28.52 13.90
CA PHE A 124 1.29 28.99 12.57
C PHE A 124 0.21 30.08 12.63
N THR A 125 0.32 31.09 11.77
CA THR A 125 -0.70 32.13 11.56
C THR A 125 -1.36 31.91 10.20
N ALA A 126 -2.69 31.82 10.14
CA ALA A 126 -3.40 31.75 8.87
C ALA A 126 -3.37 33.11 8.15
N ILE A 127 -2.77 33.16 6.96
CA ILE A 127 -2.81 34.33 6.07
C ILE A 127 -4.09 34.30 5.25
N ASP A 128 -4.38 33.15 4.64
CA ASP A 128 -5.56 32.95 3.81
C ASP A 128 -6.23 31.64 4.19
N LYS A 129 -7.42 31.74 4.82
CA LYS A 129 -8.20 30.58 5.23
C LYS A 129 -8.85 29.86 4.04
N THR A 130 -9.10 30.56 2.93
CA THR A 130 -9.73 29.97 1.74
C THR A 130 -8.74 29.08 0.99
N GLN A 131 -7.49 29.52 0.86
CA GLN A 131 -6.40 28.75 0.26
C GLN A 131 -5.60 27.92 1.28
N ARG A 132 -6.03 27.90 2.56
CA ARG A 132 -5.36 27.20 3.68
C ARG A 132 -3.85 27.47 3.72
N LEU A 133 -3.50 28.76 3.55
CA LEU A 133 -2.13 29.26 3.59
C LEU A 133 -1.79 29.78 4.99
N PHE A 134 -0.73 29.24 5.55
CA PHE A 134 -0.26 29.56 6.90
C PHE A 134 1.18 30.06 6.86
N GLN A 135 1.54 30.95 7.78
CA GLN A 135 2.89 31.48 7.95
C GLN A 135 3.48 31.01 9.27
N ARG A 136 4.75 30.61 9.24
CA ARG A 136 5.50 30.22 10.43
C ARG A 136 5.65 31.40 11.38
N ARG A 137 5.28 31.23 12.65
CA ARG A 137 5.53 32.20 13.73
C ARG A 137 6.90 31.96 14.36
N THR A 138 7.61 33.04 14.66
CA THR A 138 8.81 33.01 15.51
C THR A 138 8.39 32.91 16.97
N VAL A 139 8.51 31.72 17.55
CA VAL A 139 8.27 31.46 18.98
C VAL A 139 9.63 31.40 19.73
N PRO A 140 9.71 31.89 20.98
CA PRO A 140 10.92 31.76 21.81
C PRO A 140 11.30 30.29 21.98
N SER A 141 12.60 30.00 21.93
CA SER A 141 13.21 28.66 21.86
C SER A 141 12.89 27.70 23.02
N THR A 142 12.09 28.11 24.00
CA THR A 142 11.64 27.27 25.12
C THR A 142 10.44 26.38 24.79
N LEU A 143 9.70 26.66 23.70
CA LEU A 143 8.57 25.84 23.23
C LEU A 143 8.92 24.91 22.06
N ALA A 144 10.14 25.01 21.52
CA ALA A 144 10.62 24.11 20.48
C ALA A 144 11.16 22.83 21.13
N GLN A 145 10.24 21.96 21.60
CA GLN A 145 10.61 20.57 21.83
C GLN A 145 11.13 20.02 20.49
N VAL A 146 12.40 19.64 20.46
CA VAL A 146 12.95 18.88 19.33
C VAL A 146 12.17 17.57 19.32
N PRO A 147 11.42 17.24 18.26
CA PRO A 147 10.75 15.96 18.20
C PRO A 147 11.82 14.86 18.29
N THR A 148 11.71 14.00 19.30
CA THR A 148 12.50 12.78 19.43
C THR A 148 12.15 11.88 18.24
N LEU A 149 12.92 11.99 17.16
CA LEU A 149 12.93 10.97 16.12
C LEU A 149 13.39 9.65 16.76
N PRO A 150 12.76 8.51 16.47
CA PRO A 150 13.35 7.22 16.83
C PRO A 150 14.63 7.05 16.01
N LEU A 151 15.77 7.43 16.58
CA LEU A 151 17.06 7.06 16.03
C LEU A 151 17.15 5.53 16.11
N LEU A 152 16.97 4.86 14.98
CA LEU A 152 17.73 3.65 14.71
C LEU A 152 19.20 4.02 14.92
N SER A 153 19.86 3.20 15.74
CA SER A 153 21.21 3.36 16.27
C SER A 153 22.16 4.15 15.35
N PRO A 154 22.88 5.16 15.86
CA PRO A 154 23.88 5.80 15.03
C PRO A 154 25.01 4.79 14.75
N PRO A 155 25.47 4.63 13.50
CA PRO A 155 26.75 4.01 13.25
C PRO A 155 27.82 4.89 13.90
N GLN A 156 28.83 4.25 14.48
CA GLN A 156 30.03 4.89 14.99
C GLN A 156 30.66 5.74 13.87
N TYR A 157 30.45 7.04 13.91
CA TYR A 157 31.24 8.00 13.14
C TYR A 157 32.04 8.86 14.12
N GLN A 158 33.34 8.80 13.89
CA GLN A 158 34.40 9.49 14.61
C GLN A 158 34.16 11.00 14.75
N SER A 159 34.66 11.50 15.87
CA SER A 159 34.86 12.90 16.24
C SER A 159 35.07 13.86 15.06
N LEU A 160 34.17 14.83 14.91
CA LEU A 160 34.44 16.10 14.25
C LEU A 160 33.75 17.24 15.03
N LEU A 161 34.23 17.50 16.25
CA LEU A 161 34.08 18.81 16.86
C LEU A 161 35.18 19.72 16.31
N GLY A 162 34.92 20.27 15.13
CA GLY A 162 35.55 21.51 14.69
C GLY A 162 34.95 22.66 15.50
N LEU A 163 35.53 22.93 16.66
CA LEU A 163 35.35 24.23 17.33
C LEU A 163 35.91 25.29 16.39
N ARG A 164 35.05 26.25 16.06
CA ARG A 164 35.40 27.44 15.28
C ARG A 164 36.54 28.18 15.98
N ASP A 165 37.61 28.43 15.24
CA ASP A 165 38.56 29.50 15.51
C ASP A 165 37.81 30.83 15.61
N SER A 166 37.78 31.41 16.80
CA SER A 166 37.70 32.85 16.98
C SER A 166 39.08 33.33 17.40
N ALA A 167 39.85 33.81 16.42
CA ALA A 167 41.11 34.47 16.63
C ALA A 167 40.92 35.90 17.19
N ASP A 168 41.93 36.31 17.94
CA ASP A 168 42.39 37.68 18.22
C ASP A 168 41.62 38.57 19.21
N LEU A 169 41.94 38.39 20.51
CA LEU A 169 42.13 39.48 21.46
C LEU A 169 43.38 39.22 22.32
N PRO A 170 44.23 40.24 22.60
CA PRO A 170 45.39 40.08 23.48
C PRO A 170 44.95 39.80 24.92
N PRO A 171 45.60 38.87 25.64
CA PRO A 171 45.11 38.44 26.94
C PRO A 171 45.22 39.56 27.96
N SER A 172 44.15 39.75 28.73
CA SER A 172 44.10 40.75 29.78
C SER A 172 45.02 40.34 30.94
N PHE A 173 45.45 41.30 31.78
CA PHE A 173 46.23 41.00 33.00
C PHE A 173 45.52 39.99 33.92
N GLU A 174 44.18 39.87 33.81
CA GLU A 174 43.35 38.89 34.49
C GLU A 174 43.58 37.46 33.97
N GLU A 175 43.80 37.26 32.67
CA GLU A 175 44.10 35.93 32.10
C GLU A 175 45.52 35.47 32.44
N LEU A 176 46.48 36.39 32.53
CA LEU A 176 47.83 36.08 33.03
C LEU A 176 47.83 35.75 34.53
N ALA A 177 47.02 36.46 35.34
CA ALA A 177 46.83 36.14 36.74
C ALA A 177 46.16 34.76 36.92
N THR A 178 45.15 34.46 36.10
CA THR A 178 44.45 33.17 36.10
C THR A 178 45.37 32.04 35.63
N GLN A 179 46.22 32.25 34.62
CA GLN A 179 47.24 31.27 34.21
C GLN A 179 48.31 31.03 35.28
N SER A 180 48.79 32.07 35.99
CA SER A 180 49.75 31.92 37.09
C SER A 180 49.15 31.19 38.31
N LEU A 181 47.88 31.46 38.64
CA LEU A 181 47.12 30.73 39.66
C LEU A 181 46.98 29.25 39.28
N VAL A 182 46.72 28.92 38.01
CA VAL A 182 46.67 27.53 37.53
C VAL A 182 48.05 26.83 37.59
N GLN A 183 49.16 27.56 37.43
CA GLN A 183 50.51 26.99 37.53
C GLN A 183 50.95 26.68 38.98
N HIS A 184 50.40 27.38 39.98
CA HIS A 184 50.74 27.20 41.40
C HIS A 184 49.58 26.64 42.24
N ALA A 185 48.47 26.26 41.61
CA ALA A 185 47.34 25.67 42.30
C ALA A 185 47.70 24.30 42.90
N PRO A 186 47.31 24.01 44.17
CA PRO A 186 47.48 22.69 44.76
C PRO A 186 46.73 21.62 43.94
N SER A 187 47.19 20.36 44.03
CA SER A 187 46.56 19.24 43.32
C SER A 187 45.12 19.06 43.83
N THR A 188 44.14 19.50 43.02
CA THR A 188 42.74 19.64 43.42
C THR A 188 41.81 18.78 42.56
N VAL A 189 40.83 18.13 43.18
CA VAL A 189 39.78 17.33 42.51
C VAL A 189 38.41 17.75 43.02
N ILE A 190 37.42 17.89 42.12
CA ILE A 190 36.02 18.12 42.46
C ILE A 190 35.23 16.85 42.19
N VAL A 191 34.48 16.39 43.19
CA VAL A 191 33.58 15.24 43.08
C VAL A 191 32.12 15.65 43.30
N ASN A 192 31.20 14.93 42.65
CA ASN A 192 29.75 15.05 42.87
C ASN A 192 29.30 14.24 44.10
N GLU A 193 27.98 14.15 44.33
CA GLU A 193 27.41 13.37 45.42
C GLU A 193 27.66 11.86 45.29
N ASP A 194 27.82 11.35 44.07
CA ASP A 194 28.10 9.93 43.77
C ASP A 194 29.62 9.63 43.76
N GLU A 195 30.45 10.57 44.21
CA GLU A 195 31.92 10.49 44.27
C GLU A 195 32.60 10.35 42.89
N ASP A 196 31.88 10.70 41.82
CA ASP A 196 32.40 10.80 40.46
C ASP A 196 33.17 12.11 40.25
N ILE A 197 34.25 12.01 39.49
CA ILE A 197 35.14 13.14 39.19
C ILE A 197 34.43 14.09 38.21
N VAL A 198 34.04 15.27 38.68
CA VAL A 198 33.45 16.33 37.85
C VAL A 198 34.53 17.21 37.23
N HIS A 199 35.62 17.45 37.97
CA HIS A 199 36.74 18.26 37.51
C HIS A 199 38.07 17.84 38.12
N LEU A 200 39.12 17.80 37.31
CA LEU A 200 40.48 17.44 37.72
C LEU A 200 41.45 18.58 37.39
N ALA A 201 42.07 19.18 38.41
CA ALA A 201 43.08 20.21 38.21
C ALA A 201 44.45 19.60 37.87
N ARG A 202 45.28 20.38 37.18
CA ARG A 202 46.61 19.98 36.69
C ARG A 202 47.51 19.59 37.88
N GLY A 203 47.94 18.33 37.94
CA GLY A 203 48.78 17.79 39.02
C GLY A 203 48.14 16.69 39.86
N ALA A 204 46.81 16.63 39.96
CA ALA A 204 46.08 15.62 40.71
C ALA A 204 46.10 14.21 40.08
N GLY A 205 46.37 14.12 38.77
CA GLY A 205 46.52 12.84 38.06
C GLY A 205 47.65 11.95 38.58
N ARG A 206 48.62 12.49 39.34
CA ARG A 206 49.72 11.70 39.94
C ARG A 206 49.27 10.75 41.06
N PHE A 207 48.09 10.99 41.63
CA PHE A 207 47.50 10.17 42.69
C PHE A 207 46.43 9.19 42.17
N LEU A 208 46.16 9.25 40.86
CA LEU A 208 45.19 8.41 40.15
C LEU A 208 45.91 7.25 39.45
N GLN A 209 45.45 6.04 39.71
CA GLN A 209 45.89 4.80 39.08
C GLN A 209 44.70 4.14 38.38
N PHE A 210 44.68 4.20 37.05
CA PHE A 210 43.70 3.50 36.23
C PHE A 210 44.12 2.03 36.10
N ALA A 211 43.28 1.09 36.54
CA ALA A 211 43.47 -0.34 36.29
C ALA A 211 43.04 -0.69 34.86
N ASP A 212 43.65 -1.73 34.27
CA ASP A 212 43.22 -2.27 32.98
C ASP A 212 41.79 -2.84 33.10
N GLY A 213 40.82 -2.16 32.50
CA GLY A 213 39.39 -2.49 32.60
C GLY A 213 38.48 -1.33 32.17
N SER A 214 37.16 -1.49 32.32
CA SER A 214 36.17 -0.48 31.95
C SER A 214 36.42 0.85 32.70
N PRO A 215 36.52 2.00 32.02
CA PRO A 215 36.80 3.29 32.65
C PRO A 215 35.66 3.66 33.60
N SER A 216 35.97 3.77 34.90
CA SER A 216 35.01 4.22 35.90
C SER A 216 35.25 5.69 36.23
N PRO A 217 34.19 6.53 36.27
CA PRO A 217 34.31 7.95 36.63
C PRO A 217 34.49 8.20 38.14
N ASN A 218 34.39 7.15 38.96
CA ASN A 218 34.39 7.25 40.42
C ASN A 218 35.80 7.40 41.01
N LEU A 219 36.01 8.43 41.84
CA LEU A 219 37.32 8.76 42.41
C LEU A 219 37.89 7.66 43.30
N LEU A 220 37.08 6.98 44.12
CA LEU A 220 37.55 5.92 45.02
C LEU A 220 38.09 4.70 44.25
N LYS A 221 37.58 4.44 43.05
CA LYS A 221 38.03 3.34 42.18
C LYS A 221 39.35 3.67 41.47
N VAL A 222 39.55 4.94 41.14
CA VAL A 222 40.70 5.44 40.38
C VAL A 222 41.85 5.91 41.29
N LEU A 223 41.63 6.10 42.59
CA LEU A 223 42.68 6.51 43.54
C LEU A 223 43.62 5.37 43.95
N HIS A 224 44.87 5.70 44.29
CA HIS A 224 45.86 4.77 44.85
C HIS A 224 45.30 4.00 46.07
N PRO A 225 45.47 2.67 46.17
CA PRO A 225 44.82 1.83 47.19
C PRO A 225 45.02 2.30 48.64
N GLU A 226 46.24 2.77 48.95
CA GLU A 226 46.63 3.24 50.28
C GLU A 226 45.93 4.54 50.72
N LEU A 227 45.43 5.34 49.78
CA LEU A 227 44.71 6.59 50.07
C LEU A 227 43.19 6.39 50.18
N ARG A 228 42.65 5.25 49.75
CA ARG A 228 41.20 5.03 49.65
C ARG A 228 40.51 5.06 51.00
N LEU A 229 41.12 4.43 52.01
CA LEU A 229 40.52 4.30 53.34
C LEU A 229 40.42 5.65 54.04
N GLU A 230 41.49 6.44 53.99
CA GLU A 230 41.56 7.78 54.59
C GLU A 230 40.66 8.78 53.85
N LEU A 231 40.64 8.76 52.50
CA LEU A 231 39.74 9.61 51.73
C LEU A 231 38.26 9.28 52.01
N ARG A 232 37.90 7.99 52.12
CA ARG A 232 36.53 7.58 52.45
C ARG A 232 36.10 8.07 53.84
N SER A 233 37.01 8.00 54.81
CA SER A 233 36.79 8.55 56.16
C SER A 233 36.57 10.07 56.11
N ALA A 234 37.42 10.81 55.39
CA ALA A 234 37.30 12.26 55.28
C ALA A 234 36.06 12.73 54.50
N LEU A 235 35.68 12.04 53.42
CA LEU A 235 34.43 12.31 52.68
C LEU A 235 33.21 12.10 53.58
N TYR A 236 33.20 11.02 54.36
CA TYR A 236 32.12 10.75 55.31
C TYR A 236 32.03 11.84 56.40
N GLN A 237 33.17 12.22 57.00
CA GLN A 237 33.23 13.27 58.02
C GLN A 237 32.84 14.65 57.46
N ALA A 238 33.32 15.03 56.28
CA ALA A 238 33.00 16.29 55.64
C ALA A 238 31.51 16.39 55.27
N ARG A 239 30.92 15.28 54.80
CA ARG A 239 29.49 15.19 54.48
C ARG A 239 28.61 15.29 55.73
N GLN A 240 28.99 14.61 56.82
CA GLN A 240 28.21 14.61 58.06
C GLN A 240 28.34 15.92 58.86
N SER A 241 29.52 16.53 58.88
CA SER A 241 29.78 17.76 59.63
C SER A 241 29.53 19.05 58.82
N SER A 242 29.39 18.96 57.49
CA SER A 242 29.36 20.12 56.57
C SER A 242 30.54 21.09 56.78
N GLN A 243 31.66 20.59 57.33
CA GLN A 243 32.88 21.33 57.60
C GLN A 243 34.07 20.66 56.93
N ARG A 244 35.18 21.39 56.83
CA ARG A 244 36.44 20.89 56.27
C ARG A 244 36.96 19.73 57.14
N ALA A 245 37.26 18.59 56.52
CA ALA A 245 37.87 17.44 57.16
C ALA A 245 39.30 17.25 56.63
N GLU A 246 40.22 16.84 57.50
CA GLU A 246 41.65 16.66 57.20
C GLU A 246 42.08 15.27 57.69
N THR A 247 42.79 14.52 56.85
CA THR A 247 43.25 13.17 57.18
C THR A 247 44.60 13.18 57.89
N HIS A 248 44.94 12.05 58.52
CA HIS A 248 46.33 11.84 58.95
C HIS A 248 47.25 11.67 57.73
N PRO A 249 48.53 12.09 57.82
CA PRO A 249 49.48 11.93 56.73
C PRO A 249 49.74 10.45 56.44
N VAL A 250 49.45 10.02 55.21
CA VAL A 250 49.66 8.64 54.74
C VAL A 250 50.98 8.56 53.98
N ARG A 251 51.83 7.59 54.34
CA ARG A 251 53.06 7.29 53.58
C ARG A 251 52.72 6.53 52.31
N LEU A 252 53.15 7.05 51.16
CA LEU A 252 52.90 6.49 49.83
C LEU A 252 54.22 6.42 49.05
N GLN A 253 54.34 5.41 48.20
CA GLN A 253 55.45 5.31 47.23
C GLN A 253 54.97 5.74 45.84
N ILE A 254 55.25 6.97 45.46
CA ILE A 254 54.84 7.52 44.14
C ILE A 254 56.10 7.72 43.29
N ALA A 255 56.16 7.06 42.13
CA ALA A 255 57.31 7.11 41.21
C ALA A 255 58.68 6.75 41.88
N GLY A 256 58.67 5.84 42.86
CA GLY A 256 59.88 5.36 43.55
C GLY A 256 60.35 6.19 44.75
N LEU A 257 59.65 7.27 45.11
CA LEU A 257 59.96 8.11 46.28
C LEU A 257 58.91 7.92 47.38
N ASN A 258 59.35 7.74 48.63
CA ASN A 258 58.47 7.72 49.80
C ASN A 258 58.07 9.15 50.16
N ARG A 259 56.77 9.43 50.17
CA ARG A 259 56.19 10.74 50.49
C ARG A 259 55.06 10.59 51.50
N GLN A 260 54.88 11.56 52.40
CA GLN A 260 53.68 11.62 53.23
C GLN A 260 52.66 12.53 52.56
N VAL A 261 51.45 12.03 52.34
CA VAL A 261 50.37 12.82 51.72
C VAL A 261 49.24 12.99 52.71
N ASN A 262 48.79 14.23 52.85
CA ASN A 262 47.63 14.62 53.63
C ASN A 262 46.51 15.06 52.68
N ILE A 263 45.29 14.60 52.93
CA ILE A 263 44.10 14.88 52.14
C ILE A 263 43.20 15.82 52.93
N VAL A 264 42.80 16.91 52.29
CA VAL A 264 41.83 17.86 52.84
C VAL A 264 40.57 17.82 51.98
N VAL A 265 39.42 17.57 52.60
CA VAL A 265 38.10 17.55 51.94
C VAL A 265 37.29 18.74 52.44
N GLN A 266 36.75 19.54 51.52
CA GLN A 266 35.93 20.70 51.82
C GLN A 266 34.60 20.65 51.02
N PRO A 267 33.44 20.67 51.69
CA PRO A 267 32.16 20.75 50.99
C PRO A 267 31.94 22.15 50.38
N LEU A 268 31.40 22.20 49.15
CA LEU A 268 31.09 23.44 48.44
C LEU A 268 29.65 23.89 48.77
N ALA A 269 29.51 25.05 49.42
CA ALA A 269 28.20 25.60 49.83
C ALA A 269 27.65 26.68 48.87
N GLU A 270 28.53 27.39 48.15
CA GLU A 270 28.19 28.43 47.18
C GLU A 270 29.06 28.31 45.92
N PRO A 271 28.52 28.61 44.72
CA PRO A 271 27.13 29.01 44.39
C PRO A 271 26.11 27.85 44.45
N ARG A 272 24.79 28.16 44.44
CA ARG A 272 23.70 27.18 44.67
C ARG A 272 23.75 25.90 43.82
N TRP A 273 24.32 25.96 42.60
CA TRP A 273 24.47 24.81 41.70
C TRP A 273 25.64 23.89 42.07
N ALA A 274 26.57 24.34 42.92
CA ALA A 274 27.68 23.55 43.44
C ALA A 274 27.36 22.87 44.79
N ARG A 275 26.16 23.08 45.33
CA ARG A 275 25.69 22.35 46.53
C ARG A 275 25.72 20.84 46.26
N GLY A 276 26.24 20.08 47.21
CA GLY A 276 26.44 18.63 47.07
C GLY A 276 27.82 18.23 46.51
N HIS A 277 28.60 19.16 45.96
CA HIS A 277 29.94 18.87 45.47
C HIS A 277 31.00 19.01 46.58
N MET A 278 32.04 18.19 46.51
CA MET A 278 33.16 18.22 47.45
C MET A 278 34.47 18.54 46.73
N LEU A 279 35.26 19.44 47.32
CA LEU A 279 36.57 19.87 46.86
C LEU A 279 37.65 19.15 47.67
N ILE A 280 38.56 18.47 46.98
CA ILE A 280 39.61 17.65 47.60
C ILE A 280 40.98 18.21 47.25
N PHE A 281 41.83 18.44 48.25
CA PHE A 281 43.21 18.87 48.09
C PHE A 281 44.19 17.79 48.56
N PHE A 282 45.22 17.54 47.76
CA PHE A 282 46.34 16.66 48.12
C PHE A 282 47.58 17.48 48.47
N HIS A 283 48.01 17.41 49.73
CA HIS A 283 49.22 18.07 50.25
C HIS A 283 50.33 17.06 50.50
N ASP A 284 51.56 17.40 50.10
CA ASP A 284 52.75 16.56 50.24
C ASP A 284 53.61 17.10 51.40
N LEU A 285 53.83 16.28 52.42
CA LEU A 285 54.59 16.56 53.63
C LEU A 285 55.88 15.71 53.60
N LEU A 286 57.02 16.33 53.89
CA LEU A 286 58.31 15.64 54.00
C LEU A 286 58.44 15.05 55.42
N ASP A 287 58.83 13.78 55.52
CA ASP A 287 58.83 12.95 56.74
C ASP A 287 59.90 13.39 57.77
N SER A 288 59.49 13.68 59.01
CA SER A 288 60.37 13.78 60.19
C SER A 288 59.71 13.03 61.35
N GLY A 289 60.23 11.84 61.68
CA GLY A 289 59.63 10.96 62.69
C GLY A 289 60.47 10.83 63.96
N GLU A 290 59.81 10.75 65.12
CA GLU A 290 60.34 10.14 66.35
C GLU A 290 59.20 9.49 67.18
N ALA A 291 59.54 8.43 67.92
CA ALA A 291 58.65 7.44 68.54
C ALA A 291 58.64 7.48 70.09
N MET A 292 57.60 6.85 70.65
CA MET A 292 57.20 6.70 72.07
C MET A 292 58.22 6.04 73.03
N GLY A 293 58.07 6.34 74.33
CA GLY A 293 58.65 5.60 75.46
C GLY A 293 57.59 5.24 76.54
N ALA A 294 57.77 4.05 77.14
CA ALA A 294 56.90 3.37 78.11
C ALA A 294 57.51 3.33 79.53
N VAL A 295 56.72 3.17 80.61
CA VAL A 295 57.17 2.58 81.91
C VAL A 295 55.98 1.98 82.73
N ALA A 296 56.23 0.85 83.42
CA ALA A 296 55.31 0.02 84.23
C ALA A 296 55.51 0.13 85.76
N SER A 297 54.59 -0.42 86.59
CA SER A 297 54.78 -0.64 88.05
C SER A 297 54.08 -1.90 88.64
N ASP A 298 54.77 -2.54 89.59
CA ASP A 298 54.42 -3.38 90.77
C ASP A 298 53.35 -4.49 90.75
N THR A 299 53.76 -5.68 91.23
CA THR A 299 53.28 -7.01 90.79
C THR A 299 52.23 -7.74 91.64
N GLU A 300 51.73 -7.21 92.76
CA GLU A 300 50.84 -7.99 93.67
C GLU A 300 49.35 -7.54 93.69
N PRO A 301 49.00 -6.24 93.75
CA PRO A 301 47.66 -5.79 93.35
C PRO A 301 47.44 -5.97 91.84
N LEU A 302 48.53 -5.98 91.07
CA LEU A 302 48.55 -6.26 89.64
C LEU A 302 48.17 -7.70 89.33
N VAL A 303 48.55 -8.71 90.13
CA VAL A 303 48.15 -10.11 89.84
C VAL A 303 46.65 -10.32 90.00
N ARG A 304 46.01 -9.75 91.04
CA ARG A 304 44.54 -9.81 91.17
C ARG A 304 43.83 -8.96 90.13
N GLN A 305 44.37 -7.78 89.80
CA GLN A 305 43.86 -6.99 88.68
C GLN A 305 44.00 -7.74 87.36
N LEU A 306 45.12 -8.43 87.12
CA LEU A 306 45.37 -9.25 85.95
C LEU A 306 44.48 -10.49 85.92
N GLU A 307 44.13 -11.11 87.06
CA GLU A 307 43.19 -12.24 87.11
C GLU A 307 41.76 -11.79 86.81
N ASP A 308 41.31 -10.68 87.39
CA ASP A 308 40.01 -10.07 87.07
C ASP A 308 39.96 -9.56 85.62
N GLU A 309 41.06 -9.00 85.11
CA GLU A 309 41.20 -8.56 83.73
C GLU A 309 41.28 -9.76 82.76
N LEU A 310 41.95 -10.85 83.14
CA LEU A 310 41.97 -12.10 82.40
C LEU A 310 40.58 -12.75 82.35
N GLN A 311 39.82 -12.65 83.44
CA GLN A 311 38.45 -13.18 83.49
C GLN A 311 37.50 -12.31 82.66
N ARG A 312 37.58 -10.98 82.79
CA ARG A 312 36.83 -10.04 81.93
C ARG A 312 37.17 -10.20 80.45
N THR A 313 38.45 -10.37 80.11
CA THR A 313 38.87 -10.59 78.71
C THR A 313 38.41 -11.95 78.20
N ARG A 314 38.37 -12.99 79.02
CA ARG A 314 37.79 -14.30 78.65
C ARG A 314 36.28 -14.22 78.43
N GLU A 315 35.57 -13.53 79.30
CA GLU A 315 34.13 -13.29 79.15
C GLU A 315 33.85 -12.43 77.90
N GLN A 316 34.67 -11.42 77.63
CA GLN A 316 34.58 -10.60 76.43
C GLN A 316 34.97 -11.37 75.16
N LEU A 317 35.97 -12.24 75.21
CA LEU A 317 36.33 -13.14 74.11
C LEU A 317 35.22 -14.15 73.81
N ARG A 318 34.55 -14.69 74.83
CA ARG A 318 33.38 -15.56 74.65
C ARG A 318 32.21 -14.80 74.05
N ALA A 319 31.88 -13.64 74.60
CA ALA A 319 30.79 -12.80 74.08
C ALA A 319 31.05 -12.37 72.63
N THR A 320 32.29 -12.00 72.29
CA THR A 320 32.66 -11.66 70.90
C THR A 320 32.64 -12.90 70.00
N SER A 321 33.09 -14.08 70.47
CA SER A 321 32.99 -15.32 69.71
C SER A 321 31.55 -15.70 69.40
N GLU A 322 30.64 -15.62 70.38
CA GLU A 322 29.20 -15.86 70.19
C GLU A 322 28.58 -14.85 69.23
N GLN A 323 28.97 -13.57 69.32
CA GLN A 323 28.57 -12.54 68.35
C GLN A 323 29.08 -12.84 66.95
N TYR A 324 30.32 -13.31 66.80
CA TYR A 324 30.88 -13.70 65.50
C TYR A 324 30.17 -14.93 64.93
N GLU A 325 29.85 -15.93 65.75
CA GLU A 325 29.10 -17.10 65.29
C GLU A 325 27.70 -16.69 64.81
N THR A 326 27.01 -15.83 65.56
CA THR A 326 25.71 -15.27 65.16
C THR A 326 25.83 -14.48 63.85
N ALA A 327 26.84 -13.62 63.73
CA ALA A 327 27.07 -12.84 62.51
C ALA A 327 27.41 -13.72 61.30
N ILE A 328 28.16 -14.82 61.50
CA ILE A 328 28.45 -15.79 60.43
C ILE A 328 27.17 -16.50 59.99
N GLU A 329 26.31 -16.91 60.93
CA GLU A 329 25.02 -17.52 60.61
C GLU A 329 24.09 -16.55 59.87
N GLU A 330 24.00 -15.30 60.32
CA GLU A 330 23.25 -14.24 59.64
C GLU A 330 23.79 -13.97 58.23
N HIS A 331 25.12 -13.86 58.08
CA HIS A 331 25.75 -13.70 56.77
C HIS A 331 25.48 -14.89 55.84
N LYS A 332 25.52 -16.11 56.37
CA LYS A 332 25.24 -17.32 55.60
C LYS A 332 23.76 -17.36 55.17
N ALA A 333 22.84 -17.06 56.07
CA ALA A 333 21.42 -16.96 55.77
C ALA A 333 21.15 -15.89 54.71
N GLY A 334 21.76 -14.70 54.84
CA GLY A 334 21.64 -13.63 53.83
C GLY A 334 22.22 -14.04 52.47
N ASN A 335 23.29 -14.83 52.45
CA ASN A 335 23.85 -15.33 51.19
C ASN A 335 22.96 -16.40 50.53
N GLU A 336 22.35 -17.29 51.32
CA GLU A 336 21.37 -18.26 50.83
C GLU A 336 20.12 -17.55 50.28
N GLU A 337 19.64 -16.50 50.95
CA GLU A 337 18.52 -15.68 50.47
C GLU A 337 18.86 -14.94 49.17
N LEU A 338 20.07 -14.35 49.06
CA LEU A 338 20.54 -13.73 47.82
C LEU A 338 20.67 -14.75 46.68
N GLN A 339 21.08 -15.98 46.99
CA GLN A 339 21.18 -17.03 45.98
C GLN A 339 19.78 -17.48 45.51
N ALA A 340 18.83 -17.64 46.43
CA ALA A 340 17.44 -17.93 46.08
C ALA A 340 16.82 -16.81 45.24
N LEU A 341 17.07 -15.54 45.61
CA LEU A 341 16.60 -14.38 44.84
C LEU A 341 17.21 -14.34 43.44
N ASN A 342 18.50 -14.68 43.29
CA ASN A 342 19.13 -14.78 41.97
C ASN A 342 18.52 -15.90 41.12
N GLU A 343 18.18 -17.03 41.74
CA GLU A 343 17.55 -18.16 41.03
C GLU A 343 16.11 -17.81 40.61
N GLU A 344 15.35 -17.12 41.46
CA GLU A 344 14.02 -16.61 41.12
C GLU A 344 14.08 -15.53 40.02
N LEU A 345 15.04 -14.60 40.09
CA LEU A 345 15.29 -13.64 39.02
C LEU A 345 15.63 -14.34 37.71
N ARG A 346 16.45 -15.38 37.76
CA ARG A 346 16.77 -16.16 36.56
C ARG A 346 15.54 -16.87 35.99
N ALA A 347 14.73 -17.50 36.84
CA ALA A 347 13.48 -18.15 36.41
C ALA A 347 12.52 -17.15 35.77
N THR A 348 12.31 -15.97 36.38
CA THR A 348 11.44 -14.93 35.81
C THR A 348 12.00 -14.36 34.50
N THR A 349 13.32 -14.29 34.33
CA THR A 349 13.91 -13.92 33.03
C THR A 349 13.68 -14.97 31.95
N GLU A 350 13.77 -16.26 32.30
CA GLU A 350 13.50 -17.36 31.38
C GLU A 350 12.00 -17.41 31.00
N GLU A 351 11.10 -17.16 31.94
CA GLU A 351 9.66 -17.00 31.67
C GLU A 351 9.35 -15.78 30.79
N LEU A 352 10.07 -14.67 30.98
CA LEU A 352 9.89 -13.48 30.15
C LEU A 352 10.44 -13.69 28.73
N GLU A 353 11.55 -14.42 28.59
CA GLU A 353 12.12 -14.79 27.30
C GLU A 353 11.18 -15.72 26.52
N THR A 354 10.63 -16.75 27.16
CA THR A 354 9.64 -17.64 26.54
C THR A 354 8.36 -16.89 26.12
N SER A 355 7.83 -16.02 26.98
CA SER A 355 6.67 -15.18 26.61
C SER A 355 6.96 -14.25 25.43
N LYS A 356 8.18 -13.71 25.36
CA LYS A 356 8.62 -12.90 24.21
C LYS A 356 8.69 -13.74 22.93
N GLU A 357 9.21 -14.96 22.98
CA GLU A 357 9.24 -15.87 21.84
C GLU A 357 7.83 -16.24 21.36
N GLU A 358 6.90 -16.52 22.28
CA GLU A 358 5.49 -16.79 21.95
C GLU A 358 4.83 -15.58 21.26
N LEU A 359 5.04 -14.37 21.78
CA LEU A 359 4.53 -13.14 21.16
C LEU A 359 5.14 -12.89 19.79
N GLN A 360 6.43 -13.21 19.61
CA GLN A 360 7.08 -13.06 18.31
C GLN A 360 6.52 -14.07 17.30
N SER A 361 6.31 -15.33 17.71
CA SER A 361 5.66 -16.35 16.90
C SER A 361 4.24 -15.95 16.48
N ILE A 362 3.43 -15.42 17.40
CA ILE A 362 2.07 -14.95 17.09
C ILE A 362 2.10 -13.79 16.09
N ASN A 363 3.05 -12.87 16.23
CA ASN A 363 3.19 -11.77 15.28
C ASN A 363 3.57 -12.27 13.88
N GLU A 364 4.47 -13.25 13.78
CA GLU A 364 4.84 -13.87 12.50
C GLU A 364 3.66 -14.61 11.86
N GLU A 365 2.86 -15.32 12.65
CA GLU A 365 1.63 -15.98 12.18
C GLU A 365 0.59 -14.95 11.71
N LEU A 366 0.36 -13.89 12.47
CA LEU A 366 -0.55 -12.80 12.09
C LEU A 366 -0.11 -12.08 10.81
N LEU A 367 1.18 -11.83 10.64
CA LEU A 367 1.71 -11.25 9.40
C LEU A 367 1.46 -12.17 8.21
N THR A 368 1.66 -13.47 8.39
CA THR A 368 1.42 -14.48 7.36
C THR A 368 -0.06 -14.54 6.97
N VAL A 369 -0.97 -14.58 7.95
CA VAL A 369 -2.43 -14.58 7.72
C VAL A 369 -2.88 -13.29 7.05
N ASN A 370 -2.33 -12.14 7.45
CA ASN A 370 -2.63 -10.87 6.79
C ASN A 370 -2.17 -10.86 5.32
N GLN A 371 -1.00 -11.42 5.04
CA GLN A 371 -0.52 -11.53 3.66
C GLN A 371 -1.41 -12.47 2.82
N GLU A 372 -1.84 -13.61 3.39
CA GLU A 372 -2.77 -14.52 2.74
C GLU A 372 -4.14 -13.88 2.47
N LEU A 373 -4.69 -13.15 3.44
CA LEU A 373 -5.92 -12.37 3.28
C LEU A 373 -5.80 -11.33 2.17
N LYS A 374 -4.66 -10.62 2.11
CA LYS A 374 -4.40 -9.64 1.05
C LYS A 374 -4.38 -10.30 -0.33
N LEU A 375 -3.71 -11.44 -0.47
CA LEU A 375 -3.70 -12.22 -1.71
C LEU A 375 -5.11 -12.68 -2.10
N LYS A 376 -5.92 -13.13 -1.13
CA LYS A 376 -7.32 -13.52 -1.37
C LYS A 376 -8.19 -12.34 -1.82
N ILE A 377 -8.01 -11.17 -1.22
CA ILE A 377 -8.71 -9.94 -1.65
C ILE A 377 -8.32 -9.58 -3.09
N GLU A 378 -7.03 -9.66 -3.44
CA GLU A 378 -6.56 -9.39 -4.81
C GLU A 378 -7.09 -10.40 -5.83
N GLU A 379 -7.18 -11.68 -5.46
CA GLU A 379 -7.75 -12.74 -6.31
C GLU A 379 -9.25 -12.50 -6.56
N VAL A 380 -10.02 -12.20 -5.52
CA VAL A 380 -11.45 -11.86 -5.63
C VAL A 380 -11.65 -10.58 -6.44
N SER A 381 -10.82 -9.56 -6.23
CA SER A 381 -10.89 -8.31 -6.99
C SER A 381 -10.62 -8.53 -8.48
N ARG A 382 -9.64 -9.36 -8.83
CA ARG A 382 -9.37 -9.76 -10.23
C ARG A 382 -10.56 -10.49 -10.84
N ALA A 383 -11.07 -11.52 -10.17
CA ALA A 383 -12.25 -12.25 -10.64
C ALA A 383 -13.48 -11.33 -10.81
N HIS A 384 -13.68 -10.39 -9.88
CA HIS A 384 -14.75 -9.40 -9.96
C HIS A 384 -14.58 -8.47 -11.17
N SER A 385 -13.37 -7.97 -11.44
CA SER A 385 -13.06 -7.16 -12.61
C SER A 385 -13.28 -7.93 -13.91
N ASP A 386 -12.87 -9.21 -13.97
CA ASP A 386 -13.05 -10.05 -15.15
C ASP A 386 -14.55 -10.28 -15.44
N LEU A 387 -15.34 -10.57 -14.40
CA LEU A 387 -16.80 -10.65 -14.53
C LEU A 387 -17.40 -9.32 -15.01
N GLN A 388 -16.96 -8.19 -14.46
CA GLN A 388 -17.44 -6.88 -14.90
C GLN A 388 -17.09 -6.62 -16.37
N ASN A 389 -15.88 -6.97 -16.80
CA ASN A 389 -15.43 -6.84 -18.18
C ASN A 389 -16.20 -7.75 -19.15
N LEU A 390 -16.52 -8.98 -18.75
CA LEU A 390 -17.37 -9.88 -19.53
C LEU A 390 -18.79 -9.32 -19.68
N MET A 391 -19.34 -8.77 -18.60
CA MET A 391 -20.67 -8.16 -18.59
C MET A 391 -20.75 -6.87 -19.41
N THR A 392 -19.67 -6.09 -19.51
CA THR A 392 -19.61 -4.90 -20.38
C THR A 392 -19.33 -5.26 -21.85
N SER A 393 -18.53 -6.29 -22.10
CA SER A 393 -18.14 -6.68 -23.46
C SER A 393 -19.23 -7.42 -24.23
N THR A 394 -20.19 -8.05 -23.54
CA THR A 394 -21.20 -8.92 -24.18
C THR A 394 -22.30 -8.18 -24.93
N ALA A 395 -22.32 -6.84 -24.96
CA ALA A 395 -23.33 -6.01 -25.64
C ALA A 395 -24.82 -6.35 -25.31
N ILE A 396 -25.05 -7.21 -24.33
CA ILE A 396 -26.37 -7.67 -23.90
C ILE A 396 -26.80 -6.80 -22.72
N GLY A 397 -27.97 -6.17 -22.85
CA GLY A 397 -28.56 -5.39 -21.76
C GLY A 397 -29.08 -6.34 -20.67
N THR A 398 -28.45 -6.38 -19.50
CA THR A 398 -28.89 -7.23 -18.39
C THR A 398 -29.18 -6.38 -17.16
N ILE A 399 -30.31 -6.63 -16.50
CA ILE A 399 -30.72 -5.97 -15.25
C ILE A 399 -31.02 -7.05 -14.20
N PHE A 400 -30.34 -6.97 -13.07
CA PHE A 400 -30.58 -7.79 -11.88
C PHE A 400 -31.50 -7.03 -10.94
N VAL A 401 -32.57 -7.68 -10.52
CA VAL A 401 -33.60 -7.10 -9.68
C VAL A 401 -33.87 -8.01 -8.49
N ASP A 402 -34.02 -7.45 -7.29
CA ASP A 402 -34.35 -8.20 -6.07
C ASP A 402 -35.82 -8.65 -6.00
N ARG A 403 -36.21 -9.29 -4.88
CA ARG A 403 -37.59 -9.73 -4.63
C ARG A 403 -38.59 -8.57 -4.54
N GLU A 404 -38.14 -7.41 -4.05
CA GLU A 404 -38.93 -6.19 -3.94
C GLU A 404 -38.96 -5.39 -5.25
N LEU A 405 -38.43 -5.95 -6.33
CA LEU A 405 -38.33 -5.36 -7.66
C LEU A 405 -37.40 -4.14 -7.73
N ARG A 406 -36.37 -4.07 -6.89
CA ARG A 406 -35.34 -3.02 -6.91
C ARG A 406 -34.12 -3.45 -7.70
N VAL A 407 -33.56 -2.53 -8.46
CA VAL A 407 -32.38 -2.78 -9.28
C VAL A 407 -31.15 -3.00 -8.39
N LYS A 408 -30.58 -4.21 -8.41
CA LYS A 408 -29.31 -4.52 -7.71
C LYS A 408 -28.09 -4.18 -8.56
N ARG A 409 -28.15 -4.49 -9.86
CA ARG A 409 -27.03 -4.32 -10.79
C ARG A 409 -27.54 -4.29 -12.23
N TYR A 410 -26.82 -3.63 -13.13
CA TYR A 410 -27.16 -3.61 -14.56
C TYR A 410 -25.90 -3.50 -15.42
N THR A 411 -25.99 -3.89 -16.69
CA THR A 411 -24.92 -3.68 -17.68
C THR A 411 -25.08 -2.35 -18.40
N PRO A 412 -24.00 -1.72 -18.90
CA PRO A 412 -24.11 -0.48 -19.66
C PRO A 412 -25.06 -0.56 -20.87
N SER A 413 -25.11 -1.70 -21.56
CA SER A 413 -26.04 -1.93 -22.68
C SER A 413 -27.52 -1.85 -22.26
N ALA A 414 -27.84 -2.11 -20.98
CA ALA A 414 -29.20 -1.97 -20.47
C ALA A 414 -29.65 -0.51 -20.36
N GLN A 415 -28.72 0.45 -20.27
CA GLN A 415 -29.02 1.89 -20.14
C GLN A 415 -29.73 2.47 -21.37
N VAL A 416 -29.53 1.85 -22.53
CA VAL A 416 -30.18 2.27 -23.79
C VAL A 416 -31.66 1.86 -23.81
N VAL A 417 -31.98 0.69 -23.23
CA VAL A 417 -33.33 0.12 -23.23
C VAL A 417 -34.17 0.66 -22.07
N VAL A 418 -33.55 0.75 -20.90
CA VAL A 418 -34.13 1.29 -19.67
C VAL A 418 -33.22 2.44 -19.25
N ASN A 419 -33.74 3.67 -19.15
CA ASN A 419 -32.96 4.90 -18.96
C ASN A 419 -32.32 4.97 -17.56
N LEU A 420 -31.35 4.08 -17.31
CA LEU A 420 -30.72 3.81 -16.02
C LEU A 420 -29.49 4.71 -15.82
N ILE A 421 -29.44 5.35 -14.66
CA ILE A 421 -28.24 6.06 -14.17
C ILE A 421 -27.63 5.36 -12.96
N ALA A 422 -26.36 5.65 -12.66
CA ALA A 422 -25.62 5.00 -11.57
C ALA A 422 -26.29 5.15 -10.19
N SER A 423 -27.09 6.21 -9.99
CA SER A 423 -27.86 6.45 -8.77
C SER A 423 -29.18 5.67 -8.67
N ASP A 424 -29.59 4.95 -9.71
CA ASP A 424 -30.83 4.15 -9.70
C ASP A 424 -30.65 2.76 -9.07
N ILE A 425 -29.44 2.42 -8.61
CA ILE A 425 -29.22 1.22 -7.80
C ILE A 425 -30.08 1.32 -6.53
N ASN A 426 -30.76 0.22 -6.17
CA ASN A 426 -31.77 0.10 -5.12
C ASN A 426 -33.10 0.85 -5.36
N ARG A 427 -33.28 1.44 -6.55
CA ARG A 427 -34.57 2.02 -6.96
C ARG A 427 -35.50 0.94 -7.52
N PRO A 428 -36.82 0.99 -7.22
CA PRO A 428 -37.79 0.09 -7.83
C PRO A 428 -37.83 0.22 -9.36
N LEU A 429 -37.83 -0.91 -10.07
CA LEU A 429 -37.89 -0.98 -11.53
C LEU A 429 -39.12 -0.24 -12.10
N ALA A 430 -40.24 -0.24 -11.36
CA ALA A 430 -41.48 0.42 -11.75
C ALA A 430 -41.38 1.96 -11.82
N HIS A 431 -40.37 2.57 -11.19
CA HIS A 431 -40.17 4.03 -11.20
C HIS A 431 -39.22 4.49 -12.32
N LEU A 432 -38.69 3.57 -13.11
CA LEU A 432 -37.76 3.86 -14.20
C LEU A 432 -38.52 3.99 -15.52
N THR A 433 -38.08 4.91 -16.37
CA THR A 433 -38.63 5.05 -17.72
C THR A 433 -37.89 4.12 -18.68
N HIS A 434 -38.63 3.49 -19.58
CA HIS A 434 -38.08 2.60 -20.59
C HIS A 434 -38.55 3.00 -21.99
N THR A 435 -37.73 2.62 -22.97
CA THR A 435 -37.85 3.00 -24.39
C THR A 435 -38.66 1.94 -25.19
N LEU A 436 -39.14 0.90 -24.50
CA LEU A 436 -39.92 -0.20 -25.08
C LEU A 436 -41.41 0.17 -25.15
N ILE A 437 -42.07 -0.18 -26.25
CA ILE A 437 -43.52 -0.06 -26.43
C ILE A 437 -44.18 -1.26 -25.73
N TYR A 438 -44.09 -1.30 -24.39
CA TYR A 438 -44.57 -2.42 -23.59
C TYR A 438 -44.91 -2.02 -22.15
N ASP A 439 -46.20 -2.07 -21.80
CA ASP A 439 -46.70 -1.64 -20.48
C ASP A 439 -46.79 -2.79 -19.46
N GLN A 440 -46.64 -4.04 -19.89
CA GLN A 440 -46.79 -5.24 -19.04
C GLN A 440 -45.47 -5.78 -18.47
N LEU A 441 -44.39 -4.99 -18.53
CA LEU A 441 -43.06 -5.40 -18.04
C LEU A 441 -43.09 -5.80 -16.56
N ILE A 442 -43.67 -4.95 -15.70
CA ILE A 442 -43.72 -5.19 -14.25
C ILE A 442 -44.60 -6.39 -13.87
N PRO A 443 -45.83 -6.53 -14.41
CA PRO A 443 -46.63 -7.75 -14.24
C PRO A 443 -45.89 -9.03 -14.62
N ASP A 444 -45.20 -9.06 -15.76
CA ASP A 444 -44.45 -10.24 -16.20
C ASP A 444 -43.31 -10.59 -15.25
N VAL A 445 -42.55 -9.60 -14.76
CA VAL A 445 -41.48 -9.85 -13.77
C VAL A 445 -42.05 -10.42 -12.48
N ARG A 446 -43.19 -9.91 -12.01
CA ARG A 446 -43.90 -10.47 -10.83
C ARG A 446 -44.39 -11.88 -11.08
N GLN A 447 -44.90 -12.16 -12.28
CA GLN A 447 -45.34 -13.49 -12.65
C GLN A 447 -44.16 -14.48 -12.57
N VAL A 448 -43.02 -14.16 -13.19
CA VAL A 448 -41.81 -15.01 -13.15
C VAL A 448 -41.28 -15.20 -11.73
N LEU A 449 -41.31 -14.16 -10.88
CA LEU A 449 -40.90 -14.29 -9.48
C LEU A 449 -41.80 -15.27 -8.70
N ASN A 450 -43.10 -15.31 -9.02
CA ASN A 450 -44.07 -16.18 -8.34
C ASN A 450 -44.11 -17.61 -8.92
N THR A 451 -44.04 -17.75 -10.25
CA THR A 451 -44.17 -19.05 -10.94
C THR A 451 -42.83 -19.75 -11.15
N LEU A 452 -41.72 -19.02 -11.09
CA LEU A 452 -40.36 -19.48 -11.35
C LEU A 452 -40.15 -20.08 -12.75
N THR A 453 -41.06 -19.77 -13.68
CA THR A 453 -40.99 -20.17 -15.08
C THR A 453 -40.39 -19.03 -15.89
N PRO A 454 -39.34 -19.27 -16.69
CA PRO A 454 -38.77 -18.24 -17.55
C PRO A 454 -39.80 -17.78 -18.59
N LEU A 455 -39.73 -16.50 -18.96
CA LEU A 455 -40.61 -15.89 -19.95
C LEU A 455 -39.79 -15.16 -21.03
N GLU A 456 -40.14 -15.38 -22.29
CA GLU A 456 -39.52 -14.72 -23.44
C GLU A 456 -40.58 -13.94 -24.22
N ARG A 457 -40.26 -12.69 -24.60
CA ARG A 457 -41.13 -11.85 -25.45
C ARG A 457 -40.29 -11.02 -26.42
N GLU A 458 -40.74 -10.92 -27.67
CA GLU A 458 -40.20 -9.95 -28.63
C GLU A 458 -40.92 -8.61 -28.46
N LEU A 459 -40.14 -7.55 -28.26
CA LEU A 459 -40.63 -6.20 -27.96
C LEU A 459 -40.11 -5.21 -28.98
N ALA A 460 -41.00 -4.32 -29.45
CA ALA A 460 -40.62 -3.17 -30.26
C ALA A 460 -40.26 -1.98 -29.37
N SER A 461 -39.31 -1.17 -29.83
CA SER A 461 -38.91 0.09 -29.21
C SER A 461 -39.34 1.28 -30.08
N ASP A 462 -39.46 2.46 -29.47
CA ASP A 462 -39.84 3.71 -30.14
C ASP A 462 -38.90 4.12 -31.30
N GLN A 463 -37.64 3.68 -31.27
CA GLN A 463 -36.59 3.98 -32.24
C GLN A 463 -36.45 2.94 -33.38
N GLN A 464 -37.51 2.18 -33.72
CA GLN A 464 -37.47 1.10 -34.72
C GLN A 464 -36.50 -0.07 -34.41
N HIS A 465 -36.11 -0.24 -33.15
CA HIS A 465 -35.32 -1.38 -32.71
C HIS A 465 -36.23 -2.49 -32.16
N TRP A 466 -35.83 -3.74 -32.35
CA TRP A 466 -36.50 -4.91 -31.83
C TRP A 466 -35.62 -5.61 -30.80
N TYR A 467 -36.17 -5.87 -29.63
CA TYR A 467 -35.48 -6.53 -28.54
C TYR A 467 -36.17 -7.83 -28.16
N LEU A 468 -35.39 -8.90 -27.97
CA LEU A 468 -35.85 -10.10 -27.29
C LEU A 468 -35.63 -9.91 -25.79
N LEU A 469 -36.73 -9.74 -25.06
CA LEU A 469 -36.74 -9.74 -23.60
C LEU A 469 -36.81 -11.17 -23.08
N ARG A 470 -35.88 -11.53 -22.20
CA ARG A 470 -35.91 -12.76 -21.42
C ARG A 470 -35.91 -12.44 -19.94
N ILE A 471 -36.90 -12.98 -19.22
CA ILE A 471 -37.05 -12.82 -17.78
C ILE A 471 -36.83 -14.19 -17.13
N GLN A 472 -35.84 -14.29 -16.25
CA GLN A 472 -35.46 -15.54 -15.60
C GLN A 472 -35.26 -15.33 -14.09
N PRO A 473 -35.72 -16.24 -13.22
CA PRO A 473 -35.41 -16.16 -11.80
C PRO A 473 -33.91 -16.43 -11.57
N TYR A 474 -33.25 -15.65 -10.72
CA TYR A 474 -31.89 -15.96 -10.28
C TYR A 474 -31.87 -16.44 -8.83
N ARG A 475 -31.06 -17.46 -8.59
CA ARG A 475 -30.90 -18.13 -7.30
C ARG A 475 -29.53 -17.82 -6.75
N THR A 476 -29.44 -17.63 -5.43
CA THR A 476 -28.17 -17.59 -4.71
C THR A 476 -27.56 -18.97 -4.62
N GLU A 477 -26.29 -19.05 -4.23
CA GLU A 477 -25.57 -20.31 -3.95
C GLU A 477 -26.29 -21.18 -2.89
N THR A 478 -27.11 -20.56 -2.04
CA THR A 478 -27.94 -21.24 -1.03
C THR A 478 -29.31 -21.73 -1.56
N ASP A 479 -29.50 -21.77 -2.88
CA ASP A 479 -30.72 -22.16 -3.59
C ASP A 479 -31.98 -21.36 -3.22
N GLN A 480 -31.81 -20.18 -2.63
CA GLN A 480 -32.89 -19.23 -2.41
C GLN A 480 -33.03 -18.33 -3.64
N ILE A 481 -34.27 -18.09 -4.08
CA ILE A 481 -34.56 -17.14 -5.15
C ILE A 481 -34.24 -15.75 -4.63
N ASP A 482 -33.23 -15.07 -5.14
CA ASP A 482 -32.82 -13.74 -4.67
C ASP A 482 -33.38 -12.62 -5.57
N GLY A 483 -34.03 -13.01 -6.67
CA GLY A 483 -34.85 -12.13 -7.49
C GLY A 483 -34.92 -12.60 -8.95
N VAL A 484 -34.93 -11.63 -9.87
CA VAL A 484 -35.13 -11.87 -11.31
C VAL A 484 -34.07 -11.15 -12.13
N VAL A 485 -33.64 -11.78 -13.22
CA VAL A 485 -32.76 -11.22 -14.23
C VAL A 485 -33.56 -10.96 -15.50
N LEU A 486 -33.49 -9.71 -15.98
CA LEU A 486 -34.03 -9.29 -17.26
C LEU A 486 -32.87 -9.16 -18.24
N THR A 487 -33.00 -9.80 -19.39
CA THR A 487 -32.02 -9.75 -20.47
C THR A 487 -32.68 -9.20 -21.72
N PHE A 488 -32.04 -8.22 -22.35
CA PHE A 488 -32.45 -7.58 -23.59
C PHE A 488 -31.40 -7.86 -24.65
N VAL A 489 -31.80 -8.60 -25.69
CA VAL A 489 -30.94 -8.90 -26.85
C VAL A 489 -31.51 -8.17 -28.05
N ASP A 490 -30.70 -7.35 -28.72
CA ASP A 490 -31.10 -6.70 -29.97
C ASP A 490 -31.23 -7.74 -31.08
N ILE A 491 -32.43 -7.88 -31.64
CA ILE A 491 -32.76 -8.78 -32.74
C ILE A 491 -33.12 -8.02 -34.02
N THR A 492 -32.85 -6.72 -34.09
CA THR A 492 -33.22 -5.84 -35.21
C THR A 492 -32.62 -6.34 -36.52
N GLN A 493 -31.32 -6.62 -36.58
CA GLN A 493 -30.67 -7.11 -37.80
C GLN A 493 -31.23 -8.46 -38.25
N ARG A 494 -31.53 -9.34 -37.30
CA ARG A 494 -32.13 -10.65 -37.60
C ARG A 494 -33.52 -10.48 -38.21
N ARG A 495 -34.37 -9.64 -37.61
CA ARG A 495 -35.71 -9.32 -38.12
C ARG A 495 -35.66 -8.72 -39.52
N VAL A 496 -34.76 -7.76 -39.75
CA VAL A 496 -34.59 -7.13 -41.07
C VAL A 496 -34.14 -8.15 -42.11
N ALA A 497 -33.23 -9.06 -41.77
CA ALA A 497 -32.78 -10.12 -42.67
C ALA A 497 -33.90 -11.13 -42.98
N GLU A 498 -34.65 -11.57 -41.97
CA GLU A 498 -35.80 -12.47 -42.13
C GLU A 498 -36.89 -11.83 -43.01
N GLU A 499 -37.18 -10.55 -42.79
CA GLU A 499 -38.17 -9.82 -43.58
C GLU A 499 -37.69 -9.55 -45.02
N ALA A 500 -36.42 -9.19 -45.21
CA ALA A 500 -35.82 -9.04 -46.53
C ALA A 500 -35.82 -10.35 -47.32
N LEU A 501 -35.52 -11.48 -46.66
CA LEU A 501 -35.61 -12.81 -47.25
C LEU A 501 -37.05 -13.12 -47.66
N ARG A 502 -38.01 -12.92 -46.75
CA ARG A 502 -39.44 -13.12 -47.02
C ARG A 502 -39.92 -12.28 -48.21
N THR A 503 -39.58 -10.99 -48.25
CA THR A 503 -39.93 -10.11 -49.37
C THR A 503 -39.25 -10.52 -50.67
N SER A 504 -38.01 -11.01 -50.62
CA SER A 504 -37.31 -11.54 -51.79
C SER A 504 -37.98 -12.81 -52.32
N GLU A 505 -38.35 -13.74 -51.44
CA GLU A 505 -39.07 -14.97 -51.79
C GLU A 505 -40.45 -14.66 -52.39
N GLU A 506 -41.21 -13.76 -51.77
CA GLU A 506 -42.50 -13.33 -52.27
C GLU A 506 -42.39 -12.61 -53.63
N ARG A 507 -41.36 -11.77 -53.81
CA ARG A 507 -41.08 -11.13 -55.10
C ARG A 507 -40.73 -12.16 -56.18
N LEU A 508 -39.88 -13.13 -55.88
CA LEU A 508 -39.53 -14.20 -56.82
C LEU A 508 -40.77 -15.01 -57.19
N ARG A 509 -41.60 -15.35 -56.21
CA ARG A 509 -42.88 -16.04 -56.43
C ARG A 509 -43.80 -15.24 -57.36
N LEU A 510 -44.00 -13.94 -57.10
CA LEU A 510 -44.85 -13.08 -57.95
C LEU A 510 -44.30 -12.92 -59.37
N LEU A 511 -42.97 -12.81 -59.54
CA LEU A 511 -42.34 -12.76 -60.86
C LEU A 511 -42.60 -14.05 -61.65
N ILE A 512 -42.38 -15.21 -61.01
CA ILE A 512 -42.66 -16.52 -61.60
C ILE A 512 -44.15 -16.64 -61.98
N GLU A 513 -45.06 -16.25 -61.07
CA GLU A 513 -46.50 -16.29 -61.32
C GLU A 513 -46.94 -15.34 -62.47
N SER A 514 -46.26 -14.21 -62.67
CA SER A 514 -46.62 -13.20 -63.69
C SER A 514 -46.31 -13.58 -65.15
N VAL A 515 -45.43 -14.55 -65.41
CA VAL A 515 -44.91 -14.84 -66.77
C VAL A 515 -45.82 -15.83 -67.55
N GLU A 516 -46.94 -15.33 -68.07
CA GLU A 516 -47.96 -15.97 -68.95
C GLU A 516 -47.58 -17.30 -69.60
N ASP A 517 -46.70 -17.18 -70.60
CA ASP A 517 -46.52 -18.15 -71.69
C ASP A 517 -45.40 -19.17 -71.44
N TYR A 518 -44.78 -19.16 -70.26
CA TYR A 518 -43.58 -19.94 -69.99
C TYR A 518 -43.79 -20.99 -68.90
N ALA A 519 -43.17 -22.16 -69.10
CA ALA A 519 -43.01 -23.20 -68.10
C ALA A 519 -41.55 -23.26 -67.66
N ILE A 520 -41.31 -23.28 -66.35
CA ILE A 520 -39.97 -23.40 -65.77
C ILE A 520 -39.89 -24.75 -65.05
N LEU A 521 -38.85 -25.51 -65.37
CA LEU A 521 -38.56 -26.83 -64.83
C LEU A 521 -37.17 -26.82 -64.21
N THR A 522 -37.03 -27.44 -63.05
CA THR A 522 -35.71 -27.79 -62.51
C THR A 522 -35.44 -29.28 -62.77
N ILE A 523 -34.26 -29.62 -63.28
CA ILE A 523 -33.85 -30.99 -63.61
C ILE A 523 -32.57 -31.31 -62.83
N ALA A 524 -32.59 -32.34 -61.98
CA ALA A 524 -31.41 -32.82 -61.26
C ALA A 524 -30.88 -34.11 -61.90
N GLN A 525 -29.70 -34.04 -62.53
CA GLN A 525 -28.96 -35.13 -63.19
C GLN A 525 -29.69 -35.88 -64.33
N THR A 526 -30.98 -36.18 -64.22
CA THR A 526 -31.94 -36.65 -65.25
C THR A 526 -33.41 -36.56 -64.80
N ASP A 527 -33.66 -36.37 -63.50
CA ASP A 527 -35.00 -36.40 -62.90
C ASP A 527 -35.57 -34.99 -62.77
N VAL A 528 -36.89 -34.88 -62.96
CA VAL A 528 -37.63 -33.62 -62.77
C VAL A 528 -37.80 -33.36 -61.27
N LEU A 529 -37.26 -32.23 -60.82
CA LEU A 529 -37.46 -31.65 -59.49
C LEU A 529 -38.77 -30.84 -59.45
N PRO A 530 -39.22 -30.34 -58.27
CA PRO A 530 -40.47 -29.59 -58.13
C PRO A 530 -40.76 -28.66 -59.30
N MET A 531 -41.90 -28.92 -59.95
CA MET A 531 -42.41 -28.14 -61.07
C MET A 531 -43.12 -26.91 -60.51
N GLU A 532 -42.82 -25.73 -61.04
CA GLU A 532 -43.59 -24.55 -60.72
C GLU A 532 -45.02 -24.70 -61.29
N TYR A 533 -46.02 -24.17 -60.58
CA TYR A 533 -47.46 -24.27 -60.85
C TYR A 533 -47.90 -24.07 -62.32
N ARG A 534 -47.12 -23.32 -63.13
CA ARG A 534 -47.42 -23.05 -64.55
C ARG A 534 -47.01 -24.16 -65.50
N ALA A 535 -46.00 -24.95 -65.15
CA ALA A 535 -45.62 -26.12 -65.92
C ALA A 535 -46.75 -27.19 -65.92
N GLU A 536 -47.62 -27.17 -64.90
CA GLU A 536 -48.85 -27.96 -64.86
C GLU A 536 -49.85 -27.58 -65.95
N ARG A 537 -49.99 -26.28 -66.27
CA ARG A 537 -50.92 -25.82 -67.33
C ARG A 537 -50.40 -26.14 -68.73
N MET A 538 -49.08 -26.02 -68.96
CA MET A 538 -48.48 -26.28 -70.28
C MET A 538 -48.48 -27.78 -70.63
N PHE A 539 -48.16 -28.65 -69.66
CA PHE A 539 -48.04 -30.09 -69.90
C PHE A 539 -49.22 -30.94 -69.37
N GLY A 540 -50.08 -30.39 -68.51
CA GLY A 540 -51.23 -31.10 -67.93
C GLY A 540 -50.88 -32.05 -66.78
N TYR A 541 -49.64 -32.05 -66.27
CA TYR A 541 -49.25 -32.83 -65.10
C TYR A 541 -49.41 -32.02 -63.82
N ARG A 542 -49.94 -32.63 -62.75
CA ARG A 542 -49.82 -32.04 -61.41
C ARG A 542 -48.41 -32.26 -60.88
N GLU A 543 -47.91 -31.38 -60.04
CA GLU A 543 -46.58 -31.44 -59.43
C GLU A 543 -46.34 -32.82 -58.80
N ALA A 544 -47.31 -33.33 -58.03
CA ALA A 544 -47.26 -34.65 -57.41
C ALA A 544 -47.15 -35.84 -58.41
N ASP A 545 -47.60 -35.68 -59.66
CA ASP A 545 -47.61 -36.75 -60.67
C ASP A 545 -46.29 -36.83 -61.47
N ILE A 546 -45.51 -35.75 -61.48
CA ILE A 546 -44.32 -35.59 -62.35
C ILE A 546 -43.01 -35.45 -61.57
N LEU A 547 -43.10 -35.15 -60.27
CA LEU A 547 -41.98 -35.18 -59.34
C LEU A 547 -41.24 -36.53 -59.38
N GLY A 548 -39.93 -36.50 -59.62
CA GLY A 548 -39.07 -37.68 -59.66
C GLY A 548 -39.20 -38.55 -60.91
N GLN A 549 -40.00 -38.13 -61.90
CA GLN A 549 -40.03 -38.76 -63.22
C GLN A 549 -38.86 -38.25 -64.08
N GLU A 550 -38.41 -39.07 -65.03
CA GLU A 550 -37.37 -38.67 -65.97
C GLU A 550 -37.87 -37.56 -66.90
N ALA A 551 -37.07 -36.50 -67.09
CA ALA A 551 -37.44 -35.36 -67.94
C ALA A 551 -37.72 -35.75 -69.41
N ALA A 552 -37.22 -36.91 -69.85
CA ALA A 552 -37.48 -37.48 -71.17
C ALA A 552 -38.96 -37.85 -71.41
N LEU A 553 -39.78 -37.97 -70.34
CA LEU A 553 -41.22 -38.22 -70.45
C LEU A 553 -41.95 -37.15 -71.29
N LEU A 554 -41.48 -35.90 -71.22
CA LEU A 554 -42.07 -34.76 -71.90
C LEU A 554 -41.76 -34.72 -73.40
N ALA A 555 -40.72 -35.42 -73.85
CA ALA A 555 -40.34 -35.51 -75.26
C ALA A 555 -41.21 -36.54 -76.01
N THR A 556 -41.36 -36.34 -77.31
CA THR A 556 -42.02 -37.31 -78.19
C THR A 556 -41.31 -38.68 -78.16
N PRO A 557 -42.02 -39.80 -78.41
CA PRO A 557 -41.39 -41.12 -78.49
C PRO A 557 -40.24 -41.19 -79.50
N GLU A 558 -40.35 -40.46 -80.61
CA GLU A 558 -39.35 -40.37 -81.66
C GLU A 558 -38.09 -39.63 -81.17
N ASP A 559 -38.26 -38.47 -80.54
CA ASP A 559 -37.14 -37.69 -79.99
C ASP A 559 -36.48 -38.37 -78.80
N ARG A 560 -37.27 -39.10 -78.00
CA ARG A 560 -36.77 -39.96 -76.91
C ARG A 560 -35.92 -41.11 -77.45
N ALA A 561 -36.39 -41.80 -78.48
CA ALA A 561 -35.65 -42.88 -79.13
C ALA A 561 -34.38 -42.38 -79.83
N ALA A 562 -34.41 -41.15 -80.36
CA ALA A 562 -33.23 -40.48 -80.91
C ALA A 562 -32.29 -39.94 -79.82
N GLY A 563 -32.68 -39.92 -78.54
CA GLY A 563 -31.86 -39.43 -77.43
C GLY A 563 -31.69 -37.89 -77.43
N VAL A 564 -32.64 -37.15 -78.00
CA VAL A 564 -32.60 -35.67 -78.06
C VAL A 564 -32.50 -35.03 -76.67
N PRO A 565 -33.29 -35.43 -75.65
CA PRO A 565 -33.21 -34.82 -74.31
C PRO A 565 -31.83 -35.01 -73.65
N ALA A 566 -31.20 -36.16 -73.82
CA ALA A 566 -29.88 -36.45 -73.27
C ALA A 566 -28.78 -35.61 -73.94
N ARG A 567 -28.89 -35.37 -75.26
CA ARG A 567 -27.96 -34.48 -75.97
C ARG A 567 -28.10 -33.03 -75.56
N GLU A 568 -29.33 -32.53 -75.40
CA GLU A 568 -29.56 -31.18 -74.87
C GLU A 568 -28.92 -31.01 -73.49
N LEU A 569 -29.10 -31.99 -72.60
CA LEU A 569 -28.51 -31.98 -71.27
C LEU A 569 -26.97 -31.97 -71.32
N GLN A 570 -26.37 -32.80 -72.17
CA GLN A 570 -24.91 -32.84 -72.36
C GLN A 570 -24.37 -31.53 -72.93
N GLN A 571 -25.07 -30.92 -73.89
CA GLN A 571 -24.69 -29.62 -74.45
C GLN A 571 -24.80 -28.51 -73.40
N ALA A 572 -25.87 -28.48 -72.61
CA ALA A 572 -26.01 -27.55 -71.50
C ALA A 572 -24.91 -27.73 -70.45
N LEU A 573 -24.44 -28.96 -70.23
CA LEU A 573 -23.34 -29.27 -69.32
C LEU A 573 -21.98 -28.80 -69.85
N ALA A 574 -21.74 -28.93 -71.17
CA ALA A 574 -20.50 -28.52 -71.81
C ALA A 574 -20.41 -26.99 -71.98
N ASP A 575 -21.47 -26.38 -72.51
CA ASP A 575 -21.48 -24.97 -72.94
C ASP A 575 -22.12 -24.03 -71.90
N GLY A 576 -22.72 -24.59 -70.84
CA GLY A 576 -23.42 -23.87 -69.78
C GLY A 576 -24.87 -23.48 -70.12
N ARG A 577 -25.24 -23.49 -71.40
CA ARG A 577 -26.58 -23.17 -71.91
C ARG A 577 -26.83 -23.86 -73.26
N THR A 578 -28.04 -24.35 -73.48
CA THR A 578 -28.52 -24.80 -74.79
C THR A 578 -29.92 -24.24 -75.08
N VAL A 579 -30.25 -24.12 -76.37
CA VAL A 579 -31.55 -23.68 -76.87
C VAL A 579 -32.00 -24.67 -77.93
N GLY A 580 -33.23 -25.16 -77.83
CA GLY A 580 -33.80 -26.14 -78.75
C GLY A 580 -35.30 -25.92 -78.95
N GLU A 581 -35.78 -26.19 -80.16
CA GLU A 581 -37.20 -26.16 -80.50
C GLU A 581 -37.63 -27.56 -80.91
N HIS A 582 -38.57 -28.12 -80.15
CA HIS A 582 -38.96 -29.52 -80.29
C HIS A 582 -40.45 -29.69 -80.13
N TRP A 583 -40.95 -30.82 -80.62
CA TRP A 583 -42.28 -31.28 -80.28
C TRP A 583 -42.25 -31.91 -78.89
N TYR A 584 -43.20 -31.53 -78.04
CA TYR A 584 -43.41 -32.07 -76.71
C TYR A 584 -44.77 -32.74 -76.61
N VAL A 585 -44.93 -33.63 -75.63
CA VAL A 585 -46.16 -34.39 -75.40
C VAL A 585 -46.76 -34.00 -74.04
N ARG A 586 -48.04 -33.62 -74.03
CA ARG A 586 -48.81 -33.37 -72.81
C ARG A 586 -49.28 -34.68 -72.17
N LYS A 587 -49.74 -34.64 -70.91
CA LYS A 587 -50.27 -35.81 -70.19
C LYS A 587 -51.43 -36.51 -70.93
N ASP A 588 -52.23 -35.76 -71.68
CA ASP A 588 -53.34 -36.29 -72.48
C ASP A 588 -52.91 -36.92 -73.82
N GLY A 589 -51.61 -36.91 -74.13
CA GLY A 589 -51.03 -37.43 -75.37
C GLY A 589 -51.02 -36.45 -76.54
N SER A 590 -51.56 -35.24 -76.39
CA SER A 590 -51.50 -34.20 -77.41
C SER A 590 -50.06 -33.69 -77.60
N ARG A 591 -49.70 -33.35 -78.83
CA ARG A 591 -48.39 -32.77 -79.16
C ARG A 591 -48.48 -31.26 -79.28
N PHE A 592 -47.44 -30.56 -78.84
CA PHE A 592 -47.28 -29.13 -79.06
C PHE A 592 -45.84 -28.78 -79.39
N PHE A 593 -45.65 -27.68 -80.10
CA PHE A 593 -44.33 -27.20 -80.48
C PHE A 593 -43.89 -26.13 -79.49
N ALA A 594 -42.72 -26.27 -78.89
CA ALA A 594 -42.22 -25.32 -77.91
C ALA A 594 -40.73 -25.05 -78.08
N SER A 595 -40.35 -23.81 -77.80
CA SER A 595 -38.96 -23.37 -77.71
C SER A 595 -38.51 -23.46 -76.26
N GLY A 596 -37.42 -24.17 -76.00
CA GLY A 596 -36.86 -24.40 -74.68
C GLY A 596 -35.43 -23.88 -74.57
N VAL A 597 -35.13 -23.18 -73.48
CA VAL A 597 -33.78 -22.83 -73.08
C VAL A 597 -33.43 -23.61 -71.83
N MET A 598 -32.37 -24.40 -71.87
CA MET A 598 -31.85 -25.09 -70.69
C MET A 598 -30.53 -24.45 -70.27
N THR A 599 -30.44 -24.05 -69.01
CA THR A 599 -29.28 -23.37 -68.43
C THR A 599 -28.80 -24.12 -67.20
N GLN A 600 -27.48 -24.27 -67.07
CA GLN A 600 -26.87 -24.89 -65.90
C GLN A 600 -27.00 -23.99 -64.66
N MET A 601 -27.58 -24.50 -63.57
CA MET A 601 -27.61 -23.81 -62.28
C MET A 601 -26.28 -24.04 -61.55
N ARG A 602 -25.59 -22.95 -61.21
CA ARG A 602 -24.30 -22.98 -60.51
C ARG A 602 -24.49 -22.41 -59.11
N ASP A 603 -24.97 -23.24 -58.19
CA ASP A 603 -24.93 -22.94 -56.76
C ASP A 603 -24.30 -24.09 -55.97
N THR A 604 -23.76 -23.77 -54.80
CA THR A 604 -22.94 -24.61 -53.92
C THR A 604 -23.65 -25.87 -53.38
N THR A 605 -24.98 -25.91 -53.40
CA THR A 605 -25.78 -27.03 -52.86
C THR A 605 -26.69 -27.72 -53.89
N VAL A 606 -27.03 -27.09 -55.01
CA VAL A 606 -27.91 -27.68 -56.04
C VAL A 606 -27.18 -27.76 -57.38
N ARG A 607 -26.71 -28.96 -57.74
CA ARG A 607 -26.26 -29.28 -59.11
C ARG A 607 -27.48 -29.68 -59.94
N GLY A 608 -27.99 -28.77 -60.77
CA GLY A 608 -29.14 -29.01 -61.63
C GLY A 608 -29.17 -28.10 -62.86
N PHE A 609 -30.20 -28.27 -63.68
CA PHE A 609 -30.48 -27.46 -64.86
C PHE A 609 -31.85 -26.81 -64.71
N ALA A 610 -31.95 -25.52 -65.04
CA ALA A 610 -33.23 -24.84 -65.21
C ALA A 610 -33.61 -24.88 -66.70
N LYS A 611 -34.76 -25.47 -67.05
CA LYS A 611 -35.33 -25.46 -68.39
C LYS A 611 -36.54 -24.55 -68.44
N VAL A 612 -36.44 -23.45 -69.19
CA VAL A 612 -37.53 -22.49 -69.43
C VAL A 612 -38.07 -22.73 -70.83
N MET A 613 -39.36 -23.03 -70.96
CA MET A 613 -39.99 -23.35 -72.24
C MET A 613 -41.15 -22.42 -72.54
N ARG A 614 -41.35 -22.11 -73.81
CA ARG A 614 -42.46 -21.31 -74.33
C ARG A 614 -43.21 -22.12 -75.38
N ASP A 615 -44.52 -22.24 -75.20
CA ASP A 615 -45.39 -22.84 -76.22
C ASP A 615 -45.44 -21.90 -77.45
N LEU A 616 -45.20 -22.46 -78.64
CA LEU A 616 -45.23 -21.76 -79.93
C LEU A 616 -46.43 -22.16 -80.79
N SER A 617 -47.33 -23.00 -80.26
CA SER A 617 -48.49 -23.54 -80.99
C SER A 617 -49.72 -22.64 -81.02
#